data_AF-A0A9W4WYZ2-F1
#
_entry.id   AF-A0A9W4WYZ2-F1
#
_cell.length_a   1.000
_cell.length_b   1.000
_cell.length_c   1.000
_cell.angle_alpha   90.00
_cell.angle_beta   90.00
_cell.angle_gamma   90.00
#
_symmetry.space_group_name_H-M   'P 1'
#
loop_
_entity.id
_entity.type
_entity.pdbx_description
1 polymer ?
#
loop_
_entity_poly.entity_id
_entity_poly.type
_entity_poly.pdbx_seq_one_letter_code
_entity_poly.pdbx_strand_id
1 'polypeptide(L)'
;IRYNEYLPKCKGLNNASQRPQMPVKNRSIKAFYNHKCMQLNPYRIIWDLEMLTKKLTPEKKMKLTSIERLQMHKPCGYYYAVIHMNSSFNYEIISHSLYRRSDALEKFIEKIEGELLNI
;
A
#
# COMPACT_ATOMS: atom_id res chain seq x y z
N ILE A 1 9.00 49.96 -9.81
CA ILE A 1 9.30 48.83 -8.90
C ILE A 1 9.70 47.64 -9.76
N ARG A 2 10.98 47.22 -9.74
CA ARG A 2 11.45 46.05 -10.50
C ARG A 2 10.81 44.80 -9.88
N TYR A 3 10.05 44.05 -10.66
CA TYR A 3 9.60 42.72 -10.25
C TYR A 3 10.83 41.82 -10.15
N ASN A 4 11.08 41.29 -8.95
CA ASN A 4 12.15 40.32 -8.73
C ASN A 4 11.93 39.12 -9.65
N GLU A 5 12.92 38.82 -10.48
CA GLU A 5 12.95 37.62 -11.32
C GLU A 5 12.80 36.38 -10.44
N TYR A 6 11.82 35.53 -10.77
CA TYR A 6 11.53 34.32 -10.00
C TYR A 6 12.66 33.30 -10.22
N LEU A 7 13.55 33.17 -9.24
CA LEU A 7 14.61 32.16 -9.28
C LEU A 7 14.00 30.76 -9.08
N PRO A 8 14.16 29.83 -10.04
CA PRO A 8 13.65 28.47 -9.89
C PRO A 8 14.41 27.75 -8.76
N LYS A 9 13.67 27.40 -7.70
CA LYS A 9 14.22 26.77 -6.47
C LYS A 9 14.65 25.30 -6.62
N CYS A 10 14.37 24.67 -7.76
CA CYS A 10 14.70 23.27 -7.99
C CYS A 10 15.72 23.15 -9.12
N LYS A 11 16.96 22.80 -8.74
CA LYS A 11 17.93 22.19 -9.65
C LYS A 11 17.61 20.69 -9.64
N GLY A 12 17.19 20.13 -10.77
CA GLY A 12 16.93 18.69 -10.86
C GLY A 12 18.20 17.87 -10.57
N LEU A 13 18.07 16.54 -10.52
CA LEU A 13 19.19 15.62 -10.27
C LEU A 13 20.39 15.99 -11.19
N ASN A 14 21.56 16.24 -10.62
CA ASN A 14 22.78 16.70 -11.32
C ASN A 14 22.72 18.09 -11.99
N ASN A 15 21.97 19.05 -11.43
CA ASN A 15 21.79 20.40 -12.00
C ASN A 15 21.12 20.42 -13.38
N ALA A 16 20.53 19.31 -13.82
CA ALA A 16 19.79 19.22 -15.08
C ALA A 16 18.28 19.34 -14.83
N SER A 17 17.62 20.20 -15.61
CA SER A 17 16.16 20.30 -15.62
C SER A 17 15.54 19.00 -16.16
N GLN A 18 14.96 18.17 -15.29
CA GLN A 18 14.12 17.04 -15.71
C GLN A 18 12.75 17.53 -16.19
N ARG A 19 12.73 18.30 -17.29
CA ARG A 19 11.48 18.57 -17.99
C ARG A 19 11.21 17.36 -18.88
N PRO A 20 10.09 16.63 -18.71
CA PRO A 20 9.71 15.63 -19.69
C PRO A 20 9.56 16.33 -21.04
N GLN A 21 10.33 15.89 -22.05
CA GLN A 21 10.16 16.42 -23.40
C GLN A 21 8.78 16.00 -23.91
N MET A 22 7.98 16.99 -24.30
CA MET A 22 6.71 16.73 -24.95
C MET A 22 6.97 16.04 -26.29
N PRO A 23 6.41 14.84 -26.55
CA PRO A 23 6.58 14.17 -27.82
C PRO A 23 6.00 15.03 -28.96
N VAL A 24 6.74 15.11 -30.06
CA VAL A 24 6.37 15.89 -31.25
C VAL A 24 5.10 15.31 -31.89
N LYS A 25 4.16 16.18 -32.30
CA LYS A 25 2.94 15.82 -33.02
C LYS A 25 3.32 14.92 -34.22
N ASN A 26 2.69 13.74 -34.33
CA ASN A 26 2.92 12.69 -35.35
C ASN A 26 4.19 11.83 -35.24
N ARG A 27 4.99 11.91 -34.16
CA ARG A 27 6.04 10.90 -33.85
C ARG A 27 5.83 10.15 -32.53
N SER A 28 4.68 10.36 -31.88
CA SER A 28 4.36 9.70 -30.61
C SER A 28 3.92 8.25 -30.82
N ILE A 29 4.85 7.36 -31.18
CA ILE A 29 4.64 5.93 -30.95
C ILE A 29 4.73 5.75 -29.43
N LYS A 30 3.59 5.84 -28.74
CA LYS A 30 3.49 5.41 -27.34
C LYS A 30 3.54 3.88 -27.34
N ALA A 31 4.72 3.32 -27.54
CA ALA A 31 4.95 1.92 -27.27
C ALA A 31 5.05 1.77 -25.75
N PHE A 32 4.19 0.93 -25.18
CA PHE A 32 4.42 0.45 -23.82
C PHE A 32 5.66 -0.45 -23.87
N TYR A 33 6.83 0.13 -23.62
CA TYR A 33 7.98 -0.65 -23.20
C TYR A 33 7.56 -1.34 -21.89
N ASN A 34 7.75 -2.67 -21.82
CA ASN A 34 7.26 -3.54 -20.74
C ASN A 34 5.76 -3.96 -20.77
N HIS A 35 5.18 -4.25 -21.93
CA HIS A 35 3.90 -4.99 -21.98
C HIS A 35 3.98 -6.42 -21.37
N LYS A 36 5.19 -6.96 -21.19
CA LYS A 36 5.45 -8.23 -20.48
C LYS A 36 5.65 -8.08 -18.98
N CYS A 37 5.52 -6.88 -18.40
CA CYS A 37 5.42 -6.72 -16.95
C CYS A 37 4.06 -7.19 -16.43
N MET A 38 3.68 -8.42 -16.75
CA MET A 38 2.79 -9.15 -15.86
C MET A 38 3.63 -9.51 -14.64
N GLN A 39 3.14 -9.22 -13.43
CA GLN A 39 3.78 -9.73 -12.22
C GLN A 39 3.93 -11.25 -12.39
N LEU A 40 5.15 -11.76 -12.21
CA LEU A 40 5.47 -13.19 -12.33
C LEU A 40 4.57 -14.07 -11.45
N ASN A 41 3.98 -13.49 -10.40
CA ASN A 41 3.16 -14.20 -9.45
C ASN A 41 1.66 -13.93 -9.70
N PRO A 42 0.87 -14.94 -10.13
CA PRO A 42 -0.56 -14.79 -10.37
C PRO A 42 -1.37 -14.67 -9.06
N TYR A 43 -0.74 -14.89 -7.91
CA TYR A 43 -1.38 -14.84 -6.60
C TYR A 43 -1.38 -13.42 -6.01
N ARG A 44 -2.52 -13.01 -5.46
CA ARG A 44 -2.75 -11.75 -4.74
C ARG A 44 -3.42 -12.03 -3.42
N ILE A 45 -2.90 -11.47 -2.33
CA ILE A 45 -3.54 -11.55 -1.02
C ILE A 45 -4.23 -10.21 -0.76
N ILE A 46 -5.55 -10.25 -0.57
CA ILE A 46 -6.33 -9.13 -0.04
C ILE A 46 -6.66 -9.46 1.41
N TRP A 47 -6.44 -8.50 2.30
CA TRP A 47 -6.73 -8.69 3.71
C TRP A 47 -7.21 -7.39 4.35
N ASP A 48 -7.93 -7.55 5.45
CA ASP A 48 -8.32 -6.47 6.34
C ASP A 48 -8.22 -6.92 7.80
N LEU A 49 -7.91 -5.98 8.69
CA LEU A 49 -7.82 -6.19 10.14
C LEU A 49 -8.93 -5.42 10.84
N GLU A 50 -9.76 -6.15 11.58
CA GLU A 50 -10.75 -5.58 12.46
C GLU A 50 -10.07 -5.08 13.74
N MET A 51 -10.35 -3.83 14.12
CA MET A 51 -9.69 -3.15 15.25
C MET A 51 -10.73 -2.65 16.26
N LEU A 52 -10.53 -2.97 17.54
CA LEU A 52 -11.25 -2.34 18.64
C LEU A 52 -10.53 -1.07 19.07
N THR A 53 -11.27 0.02 19.23
CA THR A 53 -10.76 1.26 19.79
C THR A 53 -11.04 1.32 21.29
N LYS A 54 -10.00 1.65 22.06
CA LYS A 54 -10.14 1.94 23.49
C LYS A 54 -9.70 3.37 23.75
N LYS A 55 -10.54 4.12 24.45
CA LYS A 55 -10.19 5.47 24.92
C LYS A 55 -8.99 5.39 25.86
N LEU A 56 -8.01 6.25 25.64
CA LEU A 56 -6.87 6.40 26.54
C LEU A 56 -7.33 6.94 27.90
N THR A 57 -6.72 6.43 28.97
CA THR A 57 -6.88 6.99 30.33
C THR A 57 -6.29 8.40 30.39
N PRO A 58 -6.82 9.28 31.27
CA PRO A 58 -6.34 10.67 31.39
C PRO A 58 -4.83 10.76 31.63
N GLU A 59 -4.28 9.88 32.47
CA GLU A 59 -2.85 9.82 32.80
C GLU A 59 -1.97 9.53 31.59
N LYS A 60 -2.41 8.63 30.70
CA LYS A 60 -1.68 8.34 29.45
C LYS A 60 -1.81 9.50 28.47
N LYS A 61 -2.95 10.20 28.46
CA LYS A 61 -3.16 11.38 27.62
C LYS A 61 -2.26 12.54 27.99
N MET A 62 -2.01 12.77 29.29
CA MET A 62 -1.13 13.86 29.74
C MET A 62 0.34 13.65 29.33
N LYS A 63 0.73 12.41 28.98
CA LYS A 63 2.07 12.08 28.49
C LYS A 63 2.19 12.12 26.97
N LEU A 64 1.08 12.33 26.24
CA LEU A 64 1.07 12.35 24.79
C LEU A 64 1.41 13.74 24.26
N THR A 65 2.27 13.79 23.25
CA THR A 65 2.57 14.99 22.47
C THR A 65 1.39 15.27 21.52
N SER A 66 1.25 16.52 21.04
CA SER A 66 0.11 16.95 20.20
C SER A 66 -0.12 16.15 18.91
N ILE A 67 0.84 15.33 18.48
CA ILE A 67 0.84 14.55 17.24
C ILE A 67 0.41 13.09 17.49
N GLU A 68 0.36 12.64 18.74
CA GLU A 68 0.13 11.23 19.06
C GLU A 68 -1.36 10.87 19.15
N ARG A 69 -1.70 9.61 18.84
CA ARG A 69 -3.09 9.15 18.74
C ARG A 69 -3.79 9.15 20.10
N LEU A 70 -5.01 9.70 20.14
CA LEU A 70 -5.85 9.80 21.35
C LEU A 70 -6.59 8.50 21.73
N GLN A 71 -6.50 7.47 20.91
CA GLN A 71 -7.14 6.17 21.11
C GLN A 71 -6.15 5.04 20.84
N MET A 72 -6.24 3.98 21.66
CA MET A 72 -5.51 2.74 21.41
C MET A 72 -6.33 1.86 20.47
N HIS A 73 -5.69 1.34 19.42
CA HIS A 73 -6.28 0.35 18.52
C HIS A 73 -5.72 -1.01 18.89
N LYS A 74 -6.60 -1.99 19.11
CA LYS A 74 -6.22 -3.38 19.35
C LYS A 74 -6.87 -4.27 18.27
N PRO A 75 -6.10 -5.08 17.55
CA PRO A 75 -6.67 -6.03 16.59
C PRO A 75 -7.56 -7.03 17.31
N CYS A 76 -8.73 -7.29 16.73
CA CYS A 76 -9.76 -8.19 17.27
C CYS A 76 -10.28 -9.20 16.24
N GLY A 77 -9.89 -9.05 14.98
CA GLY A 77 -10.24 -9.96 13.92
C GLY A 77 -9.47 -9.67 12.66
N TYR A 78 -9.53 -10.59 11.71
CA TYR A 78 -9.04 -10.40 10.37
C TYR A 78 -9.91 -11.14 9.39
N TYR A 79 -9.86 -10.68 8.14
CA TYR A 79 -10.25 -11.45 6.99
C TYR A 79 -9.12 -11.42 5.98
N TYR A 80 -8.82 -12.55 5.34
CA TYR A 80 -7.99 -12.55 4.14
C TYR A 80 -8.56 -13.47 3.08
N ALA A 81 -8.21 -13.17 1.83
CA ALA A 81 -8.47 -14.00 0.68
C ALA A 81 -7.23 -14.01 -0.22
N VAL A 82 -6.82 -15.21 -0.63
CA VAL A 82 -5.79 -15.45 -1.64
C VAL A 82 -6.51 -15.64 -2.97
N ILE A 83 -6.17 -14.79 -3.92
CA ILE A 83 -6.77 -14.73 -5.25
C ILE A 83 -5.73 -15.10 -6.27
N HIS A 84 -6.03 -16.06 -7.13
CA HIS A 84 -5.23 -16.39 -8.28
C HIS A 84 -5.84 -15.78 -9.53
N MET A 85 -5.07 -14.94 -10.20
CA MET A 85 -5.40 -14.32 -11.47
C MET A 85 -4.87 -15.18 -12.60
N ASN A 86 -5.76 -15.78 -13.39
CA ASN A 86 -5.33 -16.50 -14.57
C ASN A 86 -5.06 -15.56 -15.75
N SER A 87 -4.41 -16.08 -16.78
CA SER A 87 -4.02 -15.33 -17.99
C SER A 87 -5.20 -14.75 -18.78
N SER A 88 -6.43 -15.16 -18.48
CA SER A 88 -7.66 -14.69 -19.13
C SER A 88 -8.40 -13.61 -18.33
N PHE A 89 -7.73 -12.94 -17.39
CA PHE A 89 -8.33 -11.94 -16.48
C PHE A 89 -9.48 -12.49 -15.61
N ASN A 90 -9.62 -13.81 -15.50
CA ASN A 90 -10.51 -14.42 -14.51
C ASN A 90 -9.75 -14.59 -13.19
N TYR A 91 -10.48 -14.49 -12.09
CA TYR A 91 -9.95 -14.67 -10.75
C TYR A 91 -10.59 -15.87 -10.07
N GLU A 92 -9.80 -16.57 -9.28
CA GLU A 92 -10.24 -17.67 -8.43
C GLU A 92 -9.80 -17.40 -6.99
N ILE A 93 -10.70 -17.58 -6.02
CA ILE A 93 -10.35 -17.50 -4.60
C ILE A 93 -9.87 -18.88 -4.16
N ILE A 94 -8.58 -19.01 -3.90
CA ILE A 94 -7.95 -20.30 -3.56
C ILE A 94 -8.05 -20.58 -2.08
N SER A 95 -7.86 -19.55 -1.26
CA SER A 95 -7.93 -19.66 0.19
C SER A 95 -8.55 -18.40 0.77
N HIS A 96 -9.28 -18.56 1.86
CA HIS A 96 -9.83 -17.45 2.62
C HIS A 96 -10.03 -17.87 4.07
N SER A 97 -9.94 -16.90 4.97
CA SER A 97 -10.18 -17.13 6.39
C SER A 97 -10.77 -15.88 7.02
N LEU A 98 -11.78 -16.09 7.85
CA LEU A 98 -12.32 -15.09 8.76
C LEU A 98 -12.02 -15.54 10.19
N TYR A 99 -11.38 -14.67 10.97
CA TYR A 99 -11.08 -14.95 12.36
C TYR A 99 -11.41 -13.75 13.23
N ARG A 100 -11.98 -13.98 14.42
CA ARG A 100 -12.37 -12.92 15.36
C ARG A 100 -12.09 -13.32 16.79
N ARG A 101 -10.94 -12.90 17.31
CA ARG A 101 -10.52 -13.02 18.72
C ARG A 101 -9.41 -12.02 19.02
N SER A 102 -9.02 -11.91 20.28
CA SER A 102 -7.98 -10.97 20.74
C SER A 102 -6.56 -11.28 20.25
N ASP A 103 -6.32 -12.52 19.82
CA ASP A 103 -5.06 -13.03 19.24
C ASP A 103 -5.06 -12.95 17.70
N ALA A 104 -5.95 -12.15 17.11
CA ALA A 104 -6.13 -12.07 15.66
C ALA A 104 -4.85 -11.77 14.88
N LEU A 105 -3.96 -10.92 15.39
CA LEU A 105 -2.73 -10.58 14.69
C LEU A 105 -1.76 -11.77 14.60
N GLU A 106 -1.60 -12.51 15.70
CA GLU A 106 -0.74 -13.69 15.76
C GLU A 106 -1.28 -14.79 14.82
N LYS A 107 -2.59 -15.04 14.90
CA LYS A 107 -3.26 -16.00 14.00
C LYS A 107 -3.27 -15.58 12.54
N PHE A 108 -3.23 -14.29 12.25
CA PHE A 108 -3.09 -13.80 10.88
C PHE A 108 -1.70 -14.11 10.33
N ILE A 109 -0.64 -13.83 11.10
CA ILE A 109 0.74 -14.09 10.70
C ILE A 109 0.95 -15.60 10.49
N GLU A 110 0.54 -16.44 11.45
CA GLU A 110 0.61 -17.90 11.33
C GLU A 110 -0.05 -18.40 10.03
N LYS A 111 -1.20 -17.83 9.67
CA LYS A 111 -1.91 -18.21 8.45
C LYS A 111 -1.17 -17.78 7.19
N ILE A 112 -0.72 -16.53 7.12
CA ILE A 112 0.00 -16.03 5.94
C ILE A 112 1.33 -16.77 5.74
N GLU A 113 2.05 -17.09 6.81
CA GLU A 113 3.25 -17.93 6.74
C GLU A 113 2.94 -19.34 6.23
N GLY A 114 1.82 -19.93 6.67
CA GLY A 114 1.33 -21.20 6.13
C GLY A 114 0.97 -21.14 4.65
N GLU A 115 0.35 -20.06 4.16
CA GLU A 115 0.06 -19.87 2.74
C GLU A 115 1.35 -19.76 1.91
N LEU A 116 2.40 -19.11 2.42
CA LEU A 116 3.70 -18.99 1.74
C LEU A 116 4.41 -20.33 1.55
N LEU A 117 4.16 -21.32 2.40
CA LEU A 117 4.72 -22.66 2.24
C LEU A 117 3.96 -23.53 1.22
N ASN A 118 2.71 -23.16 0.93
CA ASN A 118 1.82 -23.93 0.05
C ASN A 118 1.75 -23.38 -1.39
N ILE A 119 2.35 -22.20 -1.65
CA ILE A 119 2.45 -21.54 -2.96
C ILE A 119 3.86 -21.70 -3.51
#